data_AF-W1X5V5-F1
#
_entry.id   AF-W1X5V5-F1
#
_cell.length_a   1.000
_cell.length_b   1.000
_cell.length_c   1.000
_cell.angle_alpha   90.00
_cell.angle_beta   90.00
_cell.angle_gamma   90.00
#
_symmetry.space_group_name_H-M   'P 1'
#
loop_
_entity.id
_entity.type
_entity.pdbx_description
1 polymer ?
#
loop_
_entity_poly.entity_id
_entity_poly.type
_entity_poly.pdbx_seq_one_letter_code
_entity_poly.pdbx_strand_id
1 'polypeptide(L)'
;VGDTLRISGTGMCNIRTSGTWSAKTNSPFLPFDCSQIIWNDARSLPLPESELVNKATALTEAVNRQLHPKPEDESRVSASLRSAIQKSGMVLLDDFGDIVLKTADLCSAKDDCVRLKNALVNLGNSKDWDALVKRANAGKLDGVNVLLRPVSAESLDNLV
;
A
#
# COMPACT_ATOMS: atom_id res chain seq x y z
N VAL A 1 50.39 20.09 -3.22
CA VAL A 1 50.03 20.41 -1.82
C VAL A 1 48.52 20.27 -1.71
N GLY A 2 48.06 19.36 -0.86
CA GLY A 2 46.65 19.06 -0.64
C GLY A 2 46.50 17.66 -0.08
N ASP A 3 46.16 17.56 1.20
CA ASP A 3 45.91 16.27 1.85
C ASP A 3 44.51 15.79 1.46
N THR A 4 44.43 14.59 0.89
CA THR A 4 43.16 13.93 0.55
C THR A 4 42.67 13.14 1.75
N LEU A 5 41.57 13.56 2.35
CA LEU A 5 40.93 12.84 3.44
C LEU A 5 39.82 11.92 2.88
N ARG A 6 39.97 10.60 3.05
CA ARG A 6 38.92 9.60 2.79
C ARG A 6 38.29 9.17 4.11
N ILE A 7 36.99 9.36 4.24
CA ILE A 7 36.20 8.94 5.42
C ILE A 7 35.09 8.01 4.94
N SER A 8 34.80 6.96 5.71
CA SER A 8 33.67 6.06 5.49
C SER A 8 32.95 5.79 6.81
N GLY A 9 31.63 5.66 6.76
CA GLY A 9 30.81 5.17 7.87
C GLY A 9 29.32 5.34 7.58
N THR A 10 28.49 5.20 8.62
CA THR A 10 27.05 5.48 8.61
C THR A 10 26.73 6.77 9.35
N GLY A 11 25.90 7.63 8.77
CA GLY A 11 25.44 8.87 9.41
C GLY A 11 23.99 9.18 9.03
N MET A 12 23.37 10.11 9.76
CA MET A 12 22.00 10.54 9.52
C MET A 12 21.94 11.66 8.49
N CYS A 13 21.09 11.51 7.49
CA CYS A 13 20.80 12.53 6.49
C CYS A 13 20.07 13.73 7.12
N ASN A 14 20.57 14.95 6.88
CA ASN A 14 19.94 16.19 7.33
C ASN A 14 19.75 17.17 6.16
N ILE A 15 18.55 17.73 6.06
CA ILE A 15 18.17 18.74 5.06
C ILE A 15 18.24 20.11 5.75
N ARG A 16 19.13 21.01 5.31
CA ARG A 16 19.13 22.39 5.86
C ARG A 16 17.89 23.14 5.40
N THR A 17 16.97 23.42 6.31
CA THR A 17 15.91 24.40 6.08
C THR A 17 16.33 25.78 6.59
N SER A 18 17.28 26.44 5.92
CA SER A 18 17.58 27.85 6.21
C SER A 18 16.70 28.76 5.36
N GLY A 19 15.60 29.23 5.94
CA GLY A 19 14.66 30.14 5.30
C GLY A 19 13.52 29.42 4.58
N THR A 20 12.30 29.92 4.80
CA THR A 20 11.02 29.56 4.14
C THR A 20 11.06 28.30 3.28
N TRP A 21 10.69 27.15 3.87
CA TRP A 21 10.36 25.94 3.12
C TRP A 21 9.19 26.24 2.18
N SER A 22 9.49 26.60 0.93
CA SER A 22 8.47 26.58 -0.11
C SER A 22 8.33 25.14 -0.56
N ALA A 23 7.35 24.43 0.00
CA ALA A 23 6.84 23.19 -0.56
C ALA A 23 6.21 23.50 -1.93
N LYS A 24 7.03 23.78 -2.93
CA LYS A 24 6.65 24.07 -4.31
C LYS A 24 7.81 23.56 -5.16
N THR A 25 7.68 22.56 -6.03
CA THR A 25 6.52 22.13 -6.81
C THR A 25 6.87 20.82 -7.55
N ASN A 26 5.92 19.88 -7.62
CA ASN A 26 5.75 18.91 -8.72
C ASN A 26 6.75 17.74 -8.92
N SER A 27 7.26 17.10 -7.87
CA SER A 27 7.74 15.71 -8.02
C SER A 27 7.42 14.86 -6.81
N PRO A 28 6.70 13.73 -6.95
CA PRO A 28 6.51 12.76 -5.87
C PRO A 28 7.80 11.99 -5.51
N PHE A 29 8.87 12.16 -6.29
CA PHE A 29 10.20 11.62 -6.03
C PHE A 29 11.22 12.76 -6.06
N LEU A 30 11.57 13.30 -4.89
CA LEU A 30 12.83 14.01 -4.73
C LEU A 30 13.88 12.93 -4.41
N PRO A 31 15.00 12.82 -5.16
CA PRO A 31 16.11 11.98 -4.71
C PRO A 31 16.55 12.47 -3.33
N PHE A 32 17.00 11.55 -2.46
CA PHE A 32 17.48 11.85 -1.11
C PHE A 32 18.36 13.12 -1.09
N ASP A 33 17.80 14.27 -0.71
CA ASP A 33 18.54 15.54 -0.63
C ASP A 33 19.29 15.59 0.70
N CYS A 34 20.30 14.73 0.84
CA CYS A 34 21.17 14.75 2.02
C CYS A 34 22.21 15.85 1.91
N SER A 35 21.74 17.11 2.00
CA SER A 35 22.61 18.30 2.00
C SER A 35 23.67 18.29 3.12
N GLN A 36 23.43 17.52 4.19
CA GLN A 36 24.38 17.26 5.26
C GLN A 36 24.27 15.83 5.78
N ILE A 37 25.40 15.26 6.19
CA ILE A 37 25.44 14.01 6.97
C ILE A 37 25.87 14.37 8.38
N ILE A 38 24.98 14.11 9.35
CA ILE A 38 25.29 14.20 10.77
C ILE A 38 25.79 12.83 11.20
N TRP A 39 27.07 12.77 11.54
CA TRP A 39 27.72 11.59 12.08
C TRP A 39 27.45 11.54 13.58
N ASN A 40 26.48 10.75 14.02
CA ASN A 40 26.21 10.52 15.43
C ASN A 40 25.81 9.06 15.68
N ASP A 41 26.09 8.56 16.88
CA ASP A 41 25.62 7.25 17.36
C ASP A 41 24.21 7.35 17.99
N ALA A 42 23.46 8.41 17.65
CA ALA A 42 22.13 8.61 18.19
C ALA A 42 21.20 7.54 17.61
N ARG A 43 20.36 6.94 18.45
CA ARG A 43 19.32 6.03 17.98
C ARG A 43 18.45 6.77 16.96
N SER A 44 18.16 6.12 15.83
CA SER A 44 17.21 6.65 14.86
C SER A 44 15.93 7.03 15.56
N LEU A 45 15.43 8.24 15.31
CA LEU A 45 14.12 8.63 15.81
C LEU A 45 13.09 7.59 15.33
N PRO A 46 12.15 7.17 16.19
CA PRO A 46 11.06 6.33 15.74
C PRO A 46 10.37 7.04 14.56
N LEU A 47 9.92 6.26 13.58
CA LEU A 47 9.14 6.81 12.49
C LEU A 47 7.95 7.58 13.10
N PRO A 48 7.68 8.82 12.65
CA PRO A 48 6.57 9.58 13.19
C PRO A 48 5.29 8.78 12.97
N GLU A 49 4.60 8.43 14.06
CA GLU A 49 3.35 7.69 13.98
C GLU A 49 2.29 8.59 13.36
N SER A 50 1.81 8.20 12.18
CA SER A 50 0.70 8.84 11.50
C SER A 50 -0.37 7.79 11.28
N GLU A 51 -1.54 8.01 11.86
CA GLU A 51 -2.69 7.11 11.69
C GLU A 51 -3.03 6.92 10.20
N LEU A 52 -2.92 7.99 9.40
CA LEU A 52 -3.12 7.92 7.95
C LEU A 52 -2.07 7.05 7.25
N VAL A 53 -0.80 7.17 7.63
CA VAL A 53 0.27 6.33 7.07
C VAL A 53 0.05 4.88 7.46
N ASN A 54 -0.31 4.61 8.72
CA ASN A 54 -0.58 3.26 9.19
C ASN A 54 -1.75 2.62 8.42
N LYS A 55 -2.84 3.38 8.19
CA LYS A 55 -3.98 2.91 7.38
C LYS A 55 -3.61 2.68 5.92
N ALA A 56 -2.80 3.56 5.33
CA ALA A 56 -2.32 3.41 3.96
C ALA A 56 -1.43 2.17 3.81
N THR A 57 -0.44 2.01 4.68
CA THR A 57 0.42 0.83 4.73
C THR A 57 -0.40 -0.45 4.91
N ALA A 58 -1.36 -0.45 5.83
CA ALA A 58 -2.22 -1.60 6.08
C ALA A 58 -3.05 -2.00 4.86
N LEU A 59 -3.50 -1.03 4.04
CA LEU A 59 -4.20 -1.27 2.77
C LEU A 59 -3.25 -1.81 1.70
N THR A 60 -2.09 -1.18 1.49
CA THR A 60 -1.08 -1.62 0.53
C THR A 60 -0.60 -3.04 0.82
N GLU A 61 -0.34 -3.36 2.08
CA GLU A 61 0.06 -4.71 2.49
C GLU A 61 -1.04 -5.74 2.23
N ALA A 62 -2.30 -5.40 2.51
CA ALA A 62 -3.43 -6.31 2.27
C ALA A 62 -3.65 -6.59 0.78
N VAL A 63 -3.52 -5.57 -0.07
CA VAL A 63 -3.63 -5.72 -1.53
C VAL A 63 -2.45 -6.52 -2.07
N ASN A 64 -1.22 -6.16 -1.70
CA ASN A 64 -0.02 -6.85 -2.18
C ASN A 64 0.01 -8.32 -1.75
N ARG A 65 -0.37 -8.64 -0.50
CA ARG A 65 -0.49 -10.01 0.00
C ARG A 65 -1.44 -10.85 -0.85
N GLN A 66 -2.58 -10.29 -1.24
CA GLN A 66 -3.59 -11.03 -2.02
C GLN A 66 -3.25 -11.10 -3.52
N LEU A 67 -2.59 -10.09 -4.08
CA LEU A 67 -2.16 -10.10 -5.48
C LEU A 67 -0.92 -10.97 -5.69
N HIS A 68 -0.01 -10.99 -4.72
CA HIS A 68 1.25 -11.72 -4.76
C HIS A 68 1.40 -12.64 -3.53
N PRO A 69 0.53 -13.67 -3.40
CA PRO A 69 0.53 -14.54 -2.24
C PRO A 69 1.82 -15.36 -2.18
N LYS A 70 2.47 -15.34 -1.01
CA LYS A 70 3.63 -16.16 -0.72
C LYS A 70 3.20 -17.55 -0.22
N PRO A 71 4.07 -18.57 -0.32
CA PRO A 71 3.76 -19.92 0.16
C PRO A 71 3.35 -19.98 1.63
N GLU A 72 3.91 -19.10 2.45
CA GLU A 72 3.65 -18.98 3.89
C GLU A 72 2.34 -18.25 4.24
N ASP A 73 1.67 -17.59 3.28
CA ASP A 73 0.44 -16.85 3.57
C ASP A 73 -0.72 -17.83 3.83
N GLU A 74 -1.37 -17.66 5.00
CA GLU A 74 -2.60 -18.37 5.36
C GLU A 74 -3.75 -17.89 4.47
N SER A 75 -3.85 -18.48 3.29
CA SER A 75 -4.96 -18.19 2.41
C SER A 75 -6.15 -19.11 2.69
N ARG A 76 -7.35 -18.53 2.63
CA ARG A 76 -8.63 -19.17 2.98
C ARG A 76 -9.06 -20.28 2.00
N VAL A 77 -8.25 -20.53 0.98
CA VAL A 77 -8.55 -21.42 -0.15
C VAL A 77 -7.54 -22.55 -0.24
N SER A 78 -7.94 -23.75 -0.68
CA SER A 78 -7.02 -24.89 -0.80
C SER A 78 -5.83 -24.61 -1.73
N ALA A 79 -4.66 -25.17 -1.40
CA ALA A 79 -3.43 -25.00 -2.19
C ALA A 79 -3.58 -25.49 -3.65
N SER A 80 -4.39 -26.53 -3.88
CA SER A 80 -4.67 -27.07 -5.22
C SER A 80 -5.46 -26.08 -6.08
N LEU A 81 -6.46 -25.41 -5.52
CA LEU A 81 -7.26 -24.40 -6.24
C LEU A 81 -6.41 -23.16 -6.57
N ARG A 82 -5.59 -22.70 -5.63
CA ARG A 82 -4.63 -21.61 -5.87
C ARG A 82 -3.65 -21.94 -7.00
N SER A 83 -3.07 -23.14 -6.99
CA SER A 83 -2.16 -23.59 -8.05
C SER A 83 -2.85 -23.66 -9.41
N ALA A 84 -4.10 -24.13 -9.47
CA ALA A 84 -4.87 -24.18 -10.71
C ALA A 84 -5.16 -22.77 -11.27
N ILE A 85 -5.50 -21.82 -10.40
CA ILE A 85 -5.79 -20.43 -10.78
C ILE A 85 -4.52 -19.72 -11.25
N GLN A 86 -3.40 -19.86 -10.54
CA GLN A 86 -2.11 -19.31 -10.97
C GLN A 86 -1.67 -19.92 -12.31
N LYS A 87 -1.84 -21.22 -12.52
CA LYS A 87 -1.56 -21.88 -13.81
C LYS A 87 -2.44 -21.36 -14.94
N SER A 88 -3.66 -20.92 -14.63
CA SER A 88 -4.55 -20.28 -15.61
C SER A 88 -4.22 -18.81 -15.88
N GLY A 89 -3.19 -18.26 -15.21
CA GLY A 89 -2.79 -16.86 -15.35
C GLY A 89 -3.79 -15.87 -14.74
N MET A 90 -4.66 -16.33 -13.85
CA MET A 90 -5.59 -15.47 -13.11
C MET A 90 -5.06 -15.21 -11.70
N VAL A 91 -5.45 -14.08 -11.12
CA VAL A 91 -5.14 -13.70 -9.74
C VAL A 91 -6.40 -13.85 -8.91
N LEU A 92 -6.28 -14.45 -7.72
CA LEU A 92 -7.39 -14.66 -6.81
C LEU A 92 -7.24 -13.74 -5.59
N LEU A 93 -8.22 -12.90 -5.35
CA LEU A 93 -8.41 -12.24 -4.06
C LEU A 93 -9.28 -13.14 -3.19
N ASP A 94 -8.69 -13.70 -2.14
CA ASP A 94 -9.33 -14.64 -1.23
C ASP A 94 -9.90 -13.99 0.04
N ASP A 95 -9.57 -12.73 0.29
CA ASP A 95 -10.12 -11.90 1.35
C ASP A 95 -10.45 -10.49 0.82
N PHE A 96 -11.35 -10.46 -0.16
CA PHE A 96 -11.81 -9.21 -0.77
C PHE A 96 -12.46 -8.28 0.26
N GLY A 97 -13.08 -8.83 1.31
CA GLY A 97 -13.67 -8.06 2.40
C GLY A 97 -12.64 -7.21 3.15
N ASP A 98 -11.46 -7.77 3.45
CA ASP A 98 -10.37 -7.06 4.12
C ASP A 98 -9.93 -5.81 3.35
N ILE A 99 -9.77 -5.92 2.02
CA ILE A 99 -9.41 -4.78 1.15
C ILE A 99 -10.49 -3.69 1.20
N VAL A 100 -11.76 -4.07 1.15
CA VAL A 100 -12.88 -3.12 1.23
C VAL A 100 -12.89 -2.38 2.56
N LEU A 101 -12.70 -3.09 3.68
CA LEU A 101 -12.72 -2.49 5.02
C LEU A 101 -11.53 -1.57 5.25
N LYS A 102 -10.32 -1.96 4.84
CA LYS A 102 -9.12 -1.11 4.92
C LYS A 102 -9.22 0.13 4.04
N THR A 103 -9.82 -0.02 2.85
CA THR A 103 -10.13 1.14 1.99
C THR A 103 -11.15 2.06 2.64
N ALA A 104 -12.16 1.54 3.34
CA ALA A 104 -13.14 2.36 4.05
C ALA A 104 -12.53 3.13 5.22
N ASP A 105 -11.58 2.51 5.93
CA ASP A 105 -10.88 3.14 7.05
C ASP A 105 -9.92 4.25 6.60
N LEU A 106 -9.21 4.04 5.48
CA LEU A 106 -8.33 5.05 4.89
C LEU A 106 -9.13 6.19 4.22
N CYS A 107 -10.13 5.84 3.40
CA CYS A 107 -10.85 6.77 2.52
C CYS A 107 -12.23 7.14 3.09
N SER A 108 -12.23 7.69 4.30
CA SER A 108 -13.46 7.93 5.08
C SER A 108 -14.35 9.05 4.52
N ALA A 109 -13.80 10.04 3.81
CA ALA A 109 -14.60 11.10 3.20
C ALA A 109 -15.25 10.62 1.90
N LYS A 110 -16.37 11.24 1.52
CA LYS A 110 -17.13 10.87 0.32
C LYS A 110 -16.31 11.00 -0.96
N ASP A 111 -15.50 12.05 -1.05
CA ASP A 111 -14.72 12.40 -2.24
C ASP A 111 -13.30 11.80 -2.23
N ASP A 112 -12.93 11.04 -1.19
CA ASP A 112 -11.65 10.35 -1.13
C ASP A 112 -11.66 9.08 -1.97
N CYS A 113 -10.55 8.81 -2.65
CA CYS A 113 -10.25 7.54 -3.32
C CYS A 113 -11.34 7.07 -4.31
N VAL A 114 -12.05 8.01 -4.97
CA VAL A 114 -13.21 7.71 -5.84
C VAL A 114 -12.91 6.63 -6.88
N ARG A 115 -11.71 6.66 -7.49
CA ARG A 115 -11.28 5.66 -8.47
C ARG A 115 -11.19 4.25 -7.86
N LEU A 116 -10.55 4.14 -6.70
CA LEU A 116 -10.41 2.87 -5.98
C LEU A 116 -11.76 2.35 -5.52
N LYS A 117 -12.60 3.21 -4.91
CA LYS A 117 -13.96 2.84 -4.47
C LYS A 117 -14.79 2.30 -5.64
N ASN A 118 -14.77 2.97 -6.79
CA ASN A 118 -15.49 2.53 -7.98
C ASN A 118 -14.95 1.21 -8.54
N ALA A 119 -13.63 1.02 -8.56
CA ALA A 119 -13.02 -0.24 -8.97
C ALA A 119 -13.48 -1.40 -8.07
N LEU A 120 -13.45 -1.21 -6.74
CA LEU A 120 -13.90 -2.21 -5.78
C LEU A 120 -15.40 -2.50 -5.88
N VAL A 121 -16.25 -1.49 -6.10
CA VAL A 121 -17.69 -1.70 -6.33
C VAL A 121 -17.96 -2.58 -7.55
N ASN A 122 -17.23 -2.33 -8.65
CA ASN A 122 -17.33 -3.13 -9.86
C ASN A 122 -16.82 -4.57 -9.66
N LEU A 123 -15.69 -4.73 -8.98
CA LEU A 123 -15.11 -6.05 -8.67
C LEU A 123 -16.01 -6.87 -7.73
N GLY A 124 -16.61 -6.21 -6.74
CA GLY A 124 -17.52 -6.83 -5.77
C GLY A 124 -18.95 -7.05 -6.29
N ASN A 125 -19.24 -6.67 -7.55
CA ASN A 125 -20.59 -6.68 -8.13
C ASN A 125 -21.63 -6.07 -7.18
N SER A 126 -21.30 -4.93 -6.58
CA SER A 126 -22.17 -4.19 -5.66
C SER A 126 -22.82 -3.00 -6.37
N LYS A 127 -23.95 -2.53 -5.84
CA LYS A 127 -24.67 -1.37 -6.38
C LYS A 127 -23.91 -0.07 -6.14
N ASP A 128 -23.37 0.10 -4.95
CA ASP A 128 -22.66 1.29 -4.49
C ASP A 128 -21.67 0.93 -3.38
N TRP A 129 -20.83 1.91 -3.03
CA TRP A 129 -19.78 1.79 -2.01
C TRP A 129 -20.36 1.44 -0.63
N ASP A 130 -21.44 2.11 -0.22
CA ASP A 130 -22.04 1.90 1.09
C ASP A 130 -22.63 0.49 1.24
N ALA A 131 -23.27 -0.03 0.18
CA ALA A 131 -23.76 -1.40 0.13
C ALA A 131 -22.61 -2.42 0.18
N LEU A 132 -21.48 -2.12 -0.48
CA LEU A 132 -20.30 -2.98 -0.46
C LEU A 132 -19.68 -3.05 0.94
N VAL A 133 -19.45 -1.90 1.56
CA VAL A 133 -18.90 -1.80 2.93
C VAL A 133 -19.83 -2.45 3.95
N LYS A 134 -21.15 -2.31 3.79
CA LYS A 134 -22.13 -2.98 4.66
C LYS A 134 -22.08 -4.50 4.52
N ARG A 135 -21.86 -5.02 3.30
CA ARG A 135 -21.67 -6.46 3.07
C ARG A 135 -20.37 -6.96 3.68
N ALA A 136 -19.28 -6.19 3.55
CA ALA A 136 -18.00 -6.51 4.16
C ALA A 136 -18.10 -6.59 5.69
N ASN A 137 -18.68 -5.58 6.33
CA ASN A 137 -18.89 -5.55 7.78
C ASN A 137 -19.81 -6.67 8.30
N ALA A 138 -20.77 -7.10 7.49
CA ALA A 138 -21.67 -8.20 7.84
C ALA A 138 -21.05 -9.60 7.61
N GLY A 139 -19.76 -9.69 7.23
CA GLY A 139 -19.09 -10.94 6.87
C GLY A 139 -19.66 -11.58 5.59
N LYS A 140 -20.51 -10.88 4.83
CA LYS A 140 -21.13 -11.42 3.61
C LYS A 140 -20.15 -11.49 2.42
N LEU A 141 -18.94 -10.96 2.60
CA LEU A 141 -17.83 -11.11 1.67
C LEU A 141 -16.87 -12.22 2.11
N ASP A 142 -17.07 -12.82 3.28
CA ASP A 142 -16.27 -13.97 3.71
C ASP A 142 -16.56 -15.17 2.80
N GLY A 143 -15.54 -15.62 2.07
CA GLY A 143 -15.66 -16.69 1.07
C GLY A 143 -16.02 -16.19 -0.35
N VAL A 144 -16.18 -14.89 -0.56
CA VAL A 144 -16.26 -14.31 -1.90
C VAL A 144 -14.86 -14.22 -2.49
N ASN A 145 -14.59 -15.12 -3.41
CA ASN A 145 -13.35 -15.21 -4.17
C ASN A 145 -13.47 -14.36 -5.44
N VAL A 146 -12.68 -13.30 -5.56
CA VAL A 146 -12.67 -12.45 -6.77
C VAL A 146 -11.53 -12.90 -7.67
N LEU A 147 -11.87 -13.32 -8.90
CA LEU A 147 -10.89 -13.68 -9.92
C LEU A 147 -10.62 -12.48 -10.83
N LEU A 148 -9.35 -12.11 -10.90
CA LEU A 148 -8.86 -11.00 -11.71
C LEU A 148 -7.99 -11.53 -12.85
N ARG A 149 -8.10 -10.85 -14.00
CA ARG A 149 -7.09 -10.96 -15.05
C ARG A 149 -5.83 -10.20 -14.60
N PRO A 150 -4.62 -10.57 -15.07
CA PRO A 150 -3.38 -9.91 -14.67
C PRO A 150 -3.40 -8.39 -14.83
N VAL A 151 -3.96 -7.89 -15.94
CA VAL A 151 -4.08 -6.45 -16.20
C VAL A 151 -4.97 -5.74 -15.18
N SER A 152 -6.04 -6.41 -14.71
CA SER A 152 -6.93 -5.86 -13.69
C SER A 152 -6.29 -5.88 -12.30
N ALA A 153 -5.49 -6.91 -12.01
CA ALA A 153 -4.68 -6.99 -10.79
C ALA A 153 -3.64 -5.86 -10.75
N GLU A 154 -2.91 -5.65 -11.83
CA GLU A 154 -1.93 -4.55 -11.96
C GLU A 154 -2.62 -3.17 -11.88
N SER A 155 -3.81 -3.03 -12.47
CA SER A 155 -4.59 -1.79 -12.35
C SER A 155 -5.02 -1.51 -10.92
N LEU A 156 -5.34 -2.55 -10.13
CA LEU A 156 -5.68 -2.41 -8.72
C LEU A 156 -4.45 -2.04 -7.87
N ASP A 157 -3.31 -2.65 -8.15
CA ASP A 157 -2.03 -2.36 -7.48
C ASP A 157 -1.61 -0.90 -7.68
N ASN A 158 -1.77 -0.36 -8.90
CA ASN A 158 -1.45 1.04 -9.21
C ASN A 158 -2.43 2.07 -8.64
N LEU A 159 -3.58 1.64 -8.11
CA LEU A 159 -4.59 2.54 -7.52
C LEU A 159 -4.40 2.75 -6.01
N VAL A 160 -3.52 1.97 -5.38
CA VAL A 160 -3.23 1.95 -3.94
C VAL A 160 -1.83 2.50 -3.70
#